data_AF-A0A327WN39-F1
#
_entry.id   AF-A0A327WN39-F1
#
_cell.length_a   1.000
_cell.length_b   1.000
_cell.length_c   1.000
_cell.angle_alpha   90.00
_cell.angle_beta   90.00
_cell.angle_gamma   90.00
#
_symmetry.space_group_name_H-M   'P 1'
#
loop_
_entity.id
_entity.type
_entity.pdbx_description
1 polymer ?
#
loop_
_entity_poly.entity_id
_entity_poly.type
_entity_poly.pdbx_seq_one_letter_code
_entity_poly.pdbx_strand_id
1 'polypeptide(L)'
;MFLYFSYLCPDGYEQRHHLHSQDIEEIHLDTLNCFIAFGFVLQSAYLIDEQGCRTHLPLEAFDGWPMAHHLQKLQEQYQGALIS
;
A
#
# COMPACT_ATOMS: atom_id res chain seq x y z
N MET A 1 -3.97 -10.32 -9.21
CA MET A 1 -3.27 -10.52 -7.92
C MET A 1 -4.19 -10.11 -6.78
N PHE A 2 -4.13 -10.82 -5.64
CA PHE A 2 -4.94 -10.49 -4.47
C PHE A 2 -4.11 -9.74 -3.43
N LEU A 3 -4.62 -8.61 -2.93
CA LEU A 3 -4.16 -7.98 -1.70
C LEU A 3 -5.05 -8.45 -0.56
N TYR A 4 -4.43 -8.86 0.54
CA TYR A 4 -5.06 -9.16 1.81
C TYR A 4 -4.50 -8.19 2.85
N PHE A 5 -5.39 -7.57 3.62
CA PHE A 5 -4.96 -6.67 4.67
C PHE A 5 -5.94 -6.66 5.83
N SER A 6 -5.46 -6.22 6.99
CA SER A 6 -6.28 -5.97 8.15
C SER A 6 -5.92 -4.66 8.81
N TYR A 7 -6.91 -4.05 9.46
CA TYR A 7 -6.75 -2.81 10.18
C TYR A 7 -7.57 -2.80 11.46
N LEU A 8 -7.12 -1.98 12.41
CA LEU A 8 -7.82 -1.70 13.65
C LEU A 8 -8.74 -0.50 13.44
N CYS A 9 -10.04 -0.70 13.69
CA CYS A 9 -11.01 0.37 13.79
C CYS A 9 -10.81 1.18 15.08
N PRO A 10 -11.26 2.44 15.14
CA PRO A 10 -11.16 3.26 16.36
C PRO A 10 -11.89 2.66 17.58
N ASP A 11 -12.85 1.79 17.35
CA ASP A 11 -13.58 1.03 18.37
C ASP A 11 -12.81 -0.19 18.90
N GLY A 12 -11.61 -0.47 18.37
CA GLY A 12 -10.73 -1.55 18.77
C GLY A 12 -10.98 -2.88 18.07
N TYR A 13 -11.93 -2.96 17.13
CA TYR A 13 -12.16 -4.18 16.36
C TYR A 13 -11.22 -4.29 15.16
N GLU A 14 -10.62 -5.46 14.96
CA GLU A 14 -9.85 -5.76 13.76
C GLU A 14 -10.80 -6.15 12.61
N GLN A 15 -10.65 -5.49 11.46
CA GLN A 15 -11.32 -5.89 10.24
C GLN A 15 -10.31 -6.44 9.23
N ARG A 16 -10.74 -7.43 8.46
CA ARG A 16 -9.93 -8.09 7.42
C ARG A 16 -10.63 -7.97 6.08
N HIS A 17 -9.87 -7.60 5.07
CA HIS A 17 -10.35 -7.35 3.73
C HIS A 17 -9.41 -7.98 2.71
N HIS A 18 -9.96 -8.27 1.54
CA HIS A 18 -9.18 -8.68 0.38
C HIS A 18 -9.74 -8.03 -0.87
N LEU A 19 -8.85 -7.69 -1.79
CA LEU A 19 -9.22 -7.15 -3.09
C LEU A 19 -8.40 -7.79 -4.20
N HIS A 20 -9.03 -7.96 -5.36
CA HIS A 20 -8.37 -8.43 -6.56
C HIS A 20 -8.15 -7.26 -7.52
N SER A 21 -6.91 -7.08 -7.95
CA SER A 21 -6.56 -6.15 -9.03
C SER A 21 -5.40 -6.71 -9.84
N GLN A 22 -5.35 -6.36 -11.12
CA GLN A 22 -4.18 -6.59 -11.97
C GLN A 22 -3.14 -5.48 -11.79
N ASP A 23 -3.57 -4.27 -11.44
CA ASP A 23 -2.71 -3.11 -11.21
C ASP A 23 -2.37 -3.00 -9.72
N ILE A 24 -1.10 -3.26 -9.40
CA ILE A 24 -0.57 -3.23 -8.03
C ILE A 24 -0.43 -1.80 -7.53
N GLU A 25 0.21 -0.97 -8.35
CA GLU A 25 0.68 0.35 -7.95
C GLU A 25 -0.48 1.30 -7.66
N GLU A 26 -1.46 1.34 -8.55
CA GLU A 26 -2.56 2.30 -8.41
C GLU A 26 -3.63 1.80 -7.43
N ILE A 27 -4.12 0.57 -7.58
CA ILE A 27 -5.30 0.15 -6.81
C ILE A 27 -4.92 -0.38 -5.42
N HIS A 28 -3.95 -1.29 -5.31
CA HIS A 28 -3.67 -1.94 -4.02
C HIS A 28 -3.02 -0.98 -3.03
N LEU A 29 -2.02 -0.22 -3.49
CA LEU A 29 -1.21 0.60 -2.61
C LEU A 29 -1.93 1.92 -2.25
N ASP A 30 -2.67 2.55 -3.16
CA ASP A 30 -3.52 3.69 -2.80
C ASP A 30 -4.70 3.28 -1.90
N THR A 31 -5.22 2.05 -2.04
CA THR A 31 -6.24 1.55 -1.10
C THR A 31 -5.68 1.52 0.32
N LEU A 32 -4.49 0.96 0.53
CA LEU A 32 -3.86 0.89 1.85
C LEU A 32 -3.57 2.29 2.42
N ASN A 33 -3.07 3.21 1.58
CA ASN A 33 -2.87 4.60 2.00
C ASN A 33 -4.18 5.30 2.35
N CYS A 34 -5.27 5.07 1.61
CA CYS A 34 -6.59 5.62 1.97
C CYS A 34 -7.01 5.20 3.38
N PHE A 35 -6.83 3.93 3.76
CA PHE A 35 -7.17 3.49 5.12
C PHE A 35 -6.36 4.23 6.19
N ILE A 36 -5.06 4.42 5.98
CA ILE A 36 -4.24 5.21 6.91
C ILE A 36 -4.69 6.67 6.94
N ALA A 37 -5.01 7.27 5.79
CA ALA A 37 -5.49 8.65 5.70
C ALA A 37 -6.81 8.88 6.45
N PHE A 38 -7.68 7.86 6.51
CA PHE A 38 -8.90 7.89 7.31
C PHE A 38 -8.68 7.63 8.81
N GLY A 39 -7.43 7.44 9.24
CA GLY A 39 -7.07 7.22 10.65
C GLY A 39 -7.16 5.77 11.11
N PHE A 40 -7.29 4.82 10.19
CA PHE A 40 -7.21 3.39 10.52
C PHE A 40 -5.74 2.97 10.70
N VAL A 41 -5.50 2.02 11.59
CA VAL A 41 -4.16 1.47 11.82
C VAL A 41 -4.05 0.13 11.12
N LEU A 42 -3.26 0.05 10.04
CA LEU A 42 -2.97 -1.23 9.38
C LEU A 42 -2.24 -2.17 10.37
N GLN A 43 -2.69 -3.42 10.42
CA GLN A 43 -2.13 -4.47 11.27
C GLN A 43 -1.39 -5.53 10.45
N SER A 44 -1.86 -5.79 9.24
CA SER A 44 -1.20 -6.71 8.31
C SER A 44 -1.54 -6.35 6.87
N ALA A 45 -0.60 -6.57 5.95
CA ALA A 45 -0.83 -6.44 4.52
C ALA A 45 0.10 -7.40 3.76
N TYR A 46 -0.45 -8.15 2.81
CA TYR A 46 0.31 -9.04 1.95
C TYR A 46 -0.40 -9.28 0.61
N LEU A 47 0.39 -9.54 -0.42
CA LEU A 47 -0.05 -9.87 -1.76
C LEU A 47 0.07 -11.37 -2.00
N ILE A 48 -0.86 -11.92 -2.78
CA ILE A 48 -0.78 -13.27 -3.35
C ILE A 48 -0.88 -13.15 -4.86
N ASP A 49 0.19 -13.56 -5.55
CA ASP A 49 0.25 -13.59 -7.02
C ASP A 49 -0.48 -14.80 -7.62
N GLU A 50 -0.49 -14.90 -8.94
CA GLU A 50 -1.15 -16.00 -9.66
C GLU A 50 -0.49 -17.36 -9.43
N GLN A 51 0.78 -17.35 -9.01
CA GLN A 51 1.54 -18.54 -8.66
C GLN A 51 1.32 -18.94 -7.18
N GLY A 52 0.55 -18.15 -6.42
CA GLY A 52 0.29 -18.37 -5.00
C GLY A 52 1.42 -17.89 -4.09
N CYS A 53 2.43 -17.18 -4.61
CA CYS A 53 3.51 -16.65 -3.79
C CYS A 53 3.00 -15.48 -2.97
N ARG A 54 3.34 -15.49 -1.67
CA ARG A 54 2.95 -14.46 -0.72
C ARG A 54 4.07 -13.44 -0.54
N THR A 55 3.77 -12.19 -0.82
CA THR A 55 4.68 -11.06 -0.58
C THR A 55 4.13 -10.20 0.54
N HIS A 56 4.85 -10.13 1.66
CA HIS A 56 4.48 -9.24 2.76
C HIS A 56 4.80 -7.79 2.40
N LEU A 57 3.86 -6.89 2.68
CA LEU A 57 4.05 -5.46 2.46
C LEU A 57 4.54 -4.80 3.76
N PRO A 58 5.56 -3.92 3.68
CA PRO A 58 6.02 -3.16 4.84
C PRO A 58 4.97 -2.12 5.23
N LEU A 59 4.36 -2.26 6.41
CA LEU A 59 3.30 -1.36 6.87
C LEU A 59 3.82 0.06 7.07
N GLU A 60 5.10 0.18 7.44
CA GLU A 60 5.81 1.44 7.68
C GLU A 60 6.01 2.26 6.39
N ALA A 61 5.82 1.65 5.22
CA ALA A 61 5.90 2.33 3.94
C ALA A 61 4.61 3.08 3.58
N PHE A 62 3.52 2.88 4.32
CA PHE A 62 2.24 3.55 4.10
C PHE A 62 2.09 4.69 5.11
N ASP A 63 2.02 5.91 4.61
CA ASP A 63 1.94 7.14 5.40
C ASP A 63 0.60 7.88 5.22
N GLY A 64 -0.30 7.31 4.44
CA GLY A 64 -1.59 7.92 4.12
C GLY A 64 -1.54 8.92 2.97
N TRP A 65 -0.38 9.11 2.34
CA TRP A 65 -0.27 9.94 1.14
C TRP A 65 -0.46 9.10 -0.13
N PRO A 66 -1.05 9.66 -1.20
CA PRO A 66 -1.16 8.95 -2.48
C PRO A 66 0.21 8.52 -2.98
N MET A 67 0.34 7.29 -3.45
CA MET A 67 1.66 6.76 -3.79
C MET A 67 2.24 7.42 -5.06
N ALA A 68 1.38 7.98 -5.91
CA ALA A 68 1.77 8.85 -7.02
C ALA A 68 2.72 9.98 -6.56
N HIS A 69 2.54 10.52 -5.36
CA HIS A 69 3.42 11.55 -4.81
C HIS A 69 4.84 11.02 -4.54
N HIS A 70 4.95 9.80 -4.00
CA HIS A 70 6.25 9.16 -3.75
C HIS A 70 6.95 8.79 -5.06
N LEU A 71 6.22 8.27 -6.04
CA LEU A 71 6.76 7.94 -7.37
C LEU A 71 7.23 9.18 -8.12
N GLN A 72 6.47 10.28 -8.07
CA GLN A 72 6.88 11.54 -8.68
C GLN A 72 8.15 12.10 -8.03
N LYS A 73 8.22 12.09 -6.70
CA LYS A 73 9.41 12.54 -5.96
C LYS A 73 10.64 11.69 -6.28
N LEU A 74 10.47 10.37 -6.40
CA LEU A 74 11.53 9.46 -6.79
C LEU A 74 12.02 9.77 -8.21
N GLN A 75 11.09 10.02 -9.14
CA GLN A 75 11.41 10.40 -10.52
C GLN A 75 12.20 11.71 -10.58
N GLU A 76 11.80 12.73 -9.80
CA GLU A 76 12.51 14.00 -9.69
C GLU A 76 13.93 13.82 -9.12
N GLN A 77 14.08 13.02 -8.07
CA GLN A 77 15.40 12.72 -7.48
C GLN A 77 16.31 11.96 -8.45
N TYR A 78 15.77 10.99 -9.17
CA TYR A 78 16.52 10.20 -10.14
C TYR A 78 16.96 11.05 -11.34
N GLN A 79 16.07 11.92 -11.83
CA GLN A 79 16.44 12.91 -12.84
C GLN A 79 17.56 13.80 -12.33
N GLY A 80 17.46 14.34 -11.11
CA GLY A 80 18.50 15.19 -10.52
C GLY A 80 19.88 14.52 -10.46
N ALA A 81 19.93 13.23 -10.11
CA ALA A 81 21.19 12.47 -10.04
C ALA A 81 21.82 12.16 -11.42
N LEU A 82 21.04 12.19 -12.50
CA LEU A 82 21.52 11.95 -13.87
C LEU A 82 22.10 13.20 -14.55
N ILE A 83 21.81 14.39 -14.01
CA ILE A 83 22.28 15.69 -14.54
C ILE A 83 23.39 16.30 -13.67
N SER A 84 23.84 15.59 -12.63
CA SER A 84 24.92 15.95 -11.70
C SER A 84 26.14 15.07 -11.91
#